data_AF-X1NSS2-F1
#
_entry.id   AF-X1NSS2-F1
#
_cell.length_a   1.000
_cell.length_b   1.000
_cell.length_c   1.000
_cell.angle_alpha   90.00
_cell.angle_beta   90.00
_cell.angle_gamma   90.00
#
_symmetry.space_group_name_H-M   'P 1'
#
loop_
_entity.id
_entity.type
_entity.pdbx_description
1 polymer ?
#
loop_
_entity_poly.entity_id
_entity_poly.type
_entity_poly.pdbx_seq_one_letter_code
_entity_poly.pdbx_strand_id
1 'polypeptide(L)'
;EKVKKVYPSAKVLDAEGRIVTPGFIDLHIQGAGGADVLDGRKESLEVISRTCAKFGATSFLATTVFRPEEDNHHLEVASKSVGSDLGGANLLGIHLEGPFISAAKKGMILPDCISSPSLEIFKKILNYSKGKLRIMTIAPEIKGNLKIIGTLLKKGIVASFGHSNASYEETLKGMKAGISHVT
;
A
#
# COMPACT_ATOMS: atom_id res chain seq x y z
N GLU A 1 -10.31 7.04 -32.52
CA GLU A 1 -9.10 7.57 -33.20
C GLU A 1 -8.42 6.42 -33.95
N LYS A 2 -8.07 6.59 -35.23
CA LYS A 2 -7.45 5.51 -36.04
C LYS A 2 -5.94 5.46 -35.76
N VAL A 3 -5.38 4.25 -35.58
CA VAL A 3 -3.94 4.00 -35.37
C VAL A 3 -3.14 4.69 -36.48
N LYS A 4 -2.36 5.73 -36.14
CA LYS A 4 -1.62 6.56 -37.10
C LYS A 4 -0.31 5.93 -37.60
N LYS A 5 0.16 4.85 -36.96
CA LYS A 5 1.45 4.23 -37.27
C LYS A 5 1.39 2.72 -37.03
N VAL A 6 1.51 1.94 -38.11
CA VAL A 6 1.64 0.48 -38.05
C VAL A 6 3.12 0.16 -38.26
N TYR A 7 3.73 -0.54 -37.31
CA TYR A 7 5.10 -1.01 -37.44
C TYR A 7 5.07 -2.34 -38.21
N PRO A 8 5.71 -2.47 -39.39
CA PRO A 8 5.55 -3.63 -40.28
C PRO A 8 5.90 -4.99 -39.67
N SER A 9 6.77 -5.00 -38.65
CA SER A 9 7.20 -6.21 -37.93
C SER A 9 6.42 -6.46 -36.63
N ALA A 10 5.49 -5.59 -36.24
CA ALA A 10 4.74 -5.75 -35.00
C ALA A 10 3.58 -6.72 -35.17
N LYS A 11 3.38 -7.57 -34.16
CA LYS A 11 2.16 -8.37 -34.04
C LYS A 11 0.97 -7.46 -33.77
N VAL A 12 -0.04 -7.50 -34.63
CA VAL A 12 -1.30 -6.77 -34.44
C VAL A 12 -2.30 -7.67 -33.71
N LEU A 13 -2.96 -7.13 -32.68
CA LEU A 13 -4.05 -7.77 -31.96
C LEU A 13 -5.32 -6.94 -32.18
N ASP A 14 -6.40 -7.57 -32.65
CA ASP A 14 -7.70 -6.91 -32.79
C ASP A 14 -8.40 -6.89 -31.42
N ALA A 15 -8.80 -5.70 -30.96
CA ALA A 15 -9.56 -5.53 -29.72
C ALA A 15 -11.06 -5.85 -29.90
N GLU A 16 -11.52 -6.13 -31.13
CA GLU A 16 -12.90 -6.43 -31.51
C GLU A 16 -13.89 -5.36 -31.00
N GLY A 17 -13.51 -4.09 -31.16
CA GLY A 17 -14.32 -2.95 -30.75
C GLY A 17 -14.33 -2.65 -29.24
N ARG A 18 -13.54 -3.39 -28.43
CA ARG A 18 -13.38 -3.10 -26.99
C ARG A 18 -12.44 -1.92 -26.74
N ILE A 19 -12.52 -1.37 -25.52
CA ILE A 19 -11.64 -0.28 -25.06
C ILE A 19 -10.32 -0.87 -24.59
N VAL A 20 -9.21 -0.30 -25.05
CA VAL A 20 -7.87 -0.58 -24.54
C VAL A 20 -7.42 0.64 -23.73
N THR A 21 -7.05 0.43 -22.47
CA THR A 21 -6.53 1.46 -21.56
C THR A 21 -5.18 1.02 -21.00
N PRO A 22 -4.41 1.93 -20.40
CA PRO A 22 -3.41 1.52 -19.42
C PRO A 22 -4.07 0.65 -18.33
N GLY A 23 -3.34 -0.36 -17.85
CA GLY A 23 -3.82 -1.19 -16.76
C GLY A 23 -3.92 -0.39 -15.45
N PHE A 24 -4.86 -0.78 -14.59
CA PHE A 24 -5.06 -0.09 -13.32
C PHE A 24 -3.90 -0.33 -12.35
N ILE A 25 -3.69 0.62 -11.46
CA ILE A 25 -2.74 0.50 -10.35
C ILE A 25 -3.56 0.56 -9.06
N ASP A 26 -3.60 -0.54 -8.32
CA ASP A 26 -4.31 -0.61 -7.06
C ASP A 26 -3.39 -0.24 -5.89
N LEU A 27 -3.68 0.87 -5.21
CA LEU A 27 -2.85 1.37 -4.12
C LEU A 27 -3.26 0.81 -2.76
N HIS A 28 -4.40 0.12 -2.66
CA HIS A 28 -4.94 -0.38 -1.41
C HIS A 28 -5.69 -1.71 -1.60
N ILE A 29 -4.96 -2.82 -1.56
CA ILE A 29 -5.51 -4.17 -1.56
C ILE A 29 -4.89 -5.06 -0.49
N GLN A 30 -5.71 -5.57 0.42
CA GLN A 30 -5.28 -6.50 1.49
C GLN A 30 -5.21 -7.95 0.99
N GLY A 31 -6.17 -8.34 0.15
CA GLY A 31 -6.28 -9.69 -0.36
C GLY A 31 -7.16 -9.78 -1.60
N ALA A 32 -7.01 -10.86 -2.36
CA ALA A 32 -7.79 -11.15 -3.56
C ALA A 32 -7.71 -12.65 -3.89
N GLY A 33 -8.78 -13.18 -4.50
CA GLY A 33 -8.80 -14.58 -4.96
C GLY A 33 -8.74 -15.61 -3.82
N GLY A 34 -9.16 -15.22 -2.61
CA GLY A 34 -9.15 -16.07 -1.42
C GLY A 34 -7.81 -16.08 -0.66
N ALA A 35 -6.85 -15.23 -1.06
CA ALA A 35 -5.57 -15.05 -0.37
C ALA A 35 -5.45 -13.64 0.22
N ASP A 36 -4.67 -13.51 1.29
CA ASP A 36 -4.41 -12.26 2.00
C ASP A 36 -2.90 -12.02 2.14
N VAL A 37 -2.46 -10.76 2.18
CA VAL A 37 -1.06 -10.40 2.44
C VAL A 37 -0.61 -10.90 3.83
N LEU A 38 -1.51 -10.92 4.81
CA LEU A 38 -1.26 -11.41 6.18
C LEU A 38 -0.98 -12.91 6.25
N ASP A 39 -1.29 -13.69 5.21
CA ASP A 39 -0.92 -15.10 5.14
C ASP A 39 0.61 -15.30 5.22
N GLY A 40 1.39 -14.26 4.89
CA GLY A 40 2.85 -14.28 5.01
C GLY A 40 3.53 -15.30 4.12
N ARG A 41 2.94 -15.59 2.95
CA ARG A 41 3.41 -16.58 1.98
C ARG A 41 3.53 -15.98 0.59
N LYS A 42 4.55 -16.40 -0.17
CA LYS A 42 4.73 -15.94 -1.54
C LYS A 42 3.58 -16.40 -2.43
N GLU A 43 3.09 -17.61 -2.20
CA GLU A 43 1.98 -18.24 -2.93
C GLU A 43 0.70 -17.39 -2.81
N SER A 44 0.45 -16.79 -1.64
CA SER A 44 -0.67 -15.87 -1.44
C SER A 44 -0.52 -14.61 -2.29
N LEU A 45 0.68 -14.03 -2.37
CA LEU A 45 0.95 -12.88 -3.25
C LEU A 45 0.82 -13.22 -4.73
N GLU A 46 1.16 -14.44 -5.14
CA GLU A 46 0.95 -14.92 -6.50
C GLU A 46 -0.54 -15.08 -6.84
N VAL A 47 -1.35 -15.58 -5.91
CA VAL A 47 -2.83 -15.63 -6.04
C VAL A 47 -3.40 -14.22 -6.18
N ILE A 48 -2.98 -13.29 -5.31
CA ILE A 48 -3.41 -11.89 -5.36
C ILE A 48 -3.01 -11.26 -6.70
N SER A 49 -1.75 -11.42 -7.12
CA SER A 49 -1.21 -10.89 -8.37
C SER A 49 -1.99 -11.35 -9.60
N ARG A 50 -2.24 -12.66 -9.74
CA ARG A 50 -3.05 -13.22 -10.84
C ARG A 50 -4.49 -12.72 -10.80
N THR A 51 -5.05 -12.59 -9.61
CA THR A 51 -6.43 -12.10 -9.44
C THR A 51 -6.55 -10.64 -9.85
N CYS A 52 -5.61 -9.79 -9.43
CA CYS A 52 -5.55 -8.38 -9.84
C CYS A 52 -5.51 -8.25 -11.37
N ALA A 53 -4.62 -9.02 -12.03
CA ALA A 53 -4.51 -9.03 -13.49
C ALA A 53 -5.81 -9.46 -14.18
N LYS A 54 -6.49 -10.47 -13.64
CA LYS A 54 -7.78 -10.95 -14.15
C LYS A 54 -8.85 -9.85 -14.17
N PHE A 55 -8.77 -8.87 -13.26
CA PHE A 55 -9.70 -7.74 -13.17
C PHE A 55 -9.14 -6.41 -13.71
N GLY A 56 -8.05 -6.45 -14.47
CA GLY A 56 -7.53 -5.29 -15.20
C GLY A 56 -6.50 -4.44 -14.44
N ALA A 57 -6.17 -4.80 -13.20
CA ALA A 57 -5.05 -4.19 -12.50
C ALA A 57 -3.73 -4.83 -12.93
N THR A 58 -2.82 -4.03 -13.46
CA THR A 58 -1.49 -4.50 -13.89
C THR A 58 -0.42 -4.27 -12.83
N SER A 59 -0.75 -3.54 -11.75
CA SER A 59 0.16 -3.31 -10.64
C SER A 59 -0.61 -3.04 -9.35
N PHE A 60 0.01 -3.34 -8.21
CA PHE A 60 -0.62 -3.13 -6.91
C PHE A 60 0.40 -2.87 -5.79
N LEU A 61 -0.09 -2.34 -4.67
CA LEU A 61 0.61 -2.31 -3.38
C LEU A 61 0.00 -3.36 -2.44
N ALA A 62 0.85 -4.22 -1.89
CA ALA A 62 0.43 -5.16 -0.86
C ALA A 62 0.06 -4.37 0.40
N THR A 63 -1.24 -4.33 0.73
CA THR A 63 -1.74 -3.59 1.88
C THR A 63 -1.86 -4.50 3.08
N THR A 64 -1.36 -4.05 4.23
CA THR A 64 -1.34 -4.85 5.45
C THR A 64 -1.19 -3.97 6.68
N VAL A 65 -1.32 -4.59 7.85
CA VAL A 65 -1.11 -3.97 9.15
C VAL A 65 0.25 -4.37 9.77
N PHE A 66 0.62 -3.71 10.85
CA PHE A 66 1.78 -4.04 11.69
C PHE A 66 1.32 -4.38 13.11
N ARG A 67 1.86 -5.47 13.66
CA ARG A 67 1.58 -5.96 15.02
C ARG A 67 2.81 -5.72 15.91
N PRO A 68 2.82 -4.71 16.81
CA PRO A 68 4.03 -4.31 17.53
C PRO A 68 4.69 -5.38 18.38
N GLU A 69 3.90 -6.28 18.94
CA GLU A 69 4.34 -7.33 19.88
C GLU A 69 4.52 -8.71 19.21
N GLU A 70 4.33 -8.80 17.89
CA GLU A 70 4.42 -10.05 17.13
C GLU A 70 5.50 -9.99 16.05
N ASP A 71 5.82 -11.15 15.48
CA ASP A 71 6.60 -11.20 14.26
C ASP A 71 5.74 -10.73 13.07
N ASN A 72 6.33 -9.88 12.22
CA ASN A 72 5.67 -9.31 11.06
C ASN A 72 6.22 -9.90 9.76
N HIS A 73 6.40 -11.22 9.73
CA HIS A 73 7.00 -11.94 8.61
C HIS A 73 6.33 -11.65 7.25
N HIS A 74 5.03 -11.37 7.25
CA HIS A 74 4.28 -10.98 6.05
C HIS A 74 4.86 -9.75 5.35
N LEU A 75 5.34 -8.76 6.11
CA LEU A 75 6.03 -7.59 5.54
C LEU A 75 7.36 -7.97 4.89
N GLU A 76 8.08 -8.93 5.46
CA GLU A 76 9.33 -9.42 4.89
C GLU A 76 9.10 -10.17 3.57
N VAL A 77 8.08 -11.02 3.52
CA VAL A 77 7.70 -11.76 2.31
C VAL A 77 7.23 -10.81 1.22
N ALA A 78 6.36 -9.84 1.56
CA ALA A 78 5.95 -8.80 0.63
C ALA A 78 7.16 -8.02 0.09
N SER A 79 8.06 -7.57 0.96
CA SER A 79 9.27 -6.81 0.59
C SER A 79 10.20 -7.58 -0.36
N LYS A 80 10.42 -8.87 -0.09
CA LYS A 80 11.24 -9.75 -0.95
C LYS A 80 10.60 -10.00 -2.31
N SER A 81 9.27 -9.94 -2.39
CA SER A 81 8.51 -10.22 -3.62
C SER A 81 8.34 -9.00 -4.54
N VAL A 82 8.63 -7.79 -4.06
CA VAL A 82 8.55 -6.56 -4.88
C VAL A 82 9.47 -6.64 -6.09
N GLY A 83 8.89 -6.50 -7.29
CA GLY A 83 9.61 -6.57 -8.57
C GLY A 83 9.96 -7.99 -9.04
N SER A 84 9.57 -9.03 -8.28
CA SER A 84 9.62 -10.41 -8.77
C SER A 84 8.42 -10.71 -9.66
N ASP A 85 8.57 -11.70 -10.55
CA ASP A 85 7.44 -12.23 -11.31
C ASP A 85 6.55 -13.10 -10.40
N LEU A 86 5.29 -12.67 -10.24
CA LEU A 86 4.25 -13.36 -9.47
C LEU A 86 3.18 -13.99 -10.39
N GLY A 87 3.38 -13.94 -11.71
CA GLY A 87 2.49 -14.49 -12.73
C GLY A 87 1.29 -13.62 -13.09
N GLY A 88 1.23 -12.37 -12.64
CA GLY A 88 0.12 -11.45 -12.87
C GLY A 88 0.50 -9.99 -12.73
N ALA A 89 -0.28 -9.22 -11.96
CA ALA A 89 -0.02 -7.82 -11.66
C ALA A 89 1.32 -7.64 -10.92
N ASN A 90 2.05 -6.56 -11.24
CA ASN A 90 3.33 -6.26 -10.59
C ASN A 90 3.13 -5.74 -9.17
N LEU A 91 3.80 -6.36 -8.20
CA LEU A 91 3.86 -5.84 -6.83
C LEU A 91 4.88 -4.69 -6.77
N LEU A 92 4.40 -3.45 -6.56
CA LEU A 92 5.22 -2.23 -6.59
C LEU A 92 5.83 -1.86 -5.22
N GLY A 93 5.29 -2.43 -4.15
CA GLY A 93 5.66 -2.09 -2.78
C GLY A 93 4.57 -2.42 -1.77
N ILE A 94 4.70 -1.82 -0.60
CA ILE A 94 3.82 -2.04 0.55
C ILE A 94 3.03 -0.76 0.85
N HIS A 95 1.75 -0.92 1.16
CA HIS A 95 0.93 0.06 1.86
C HIS A 95 0.73 -0.46 3.29
N LEU A 96 1.22 0.27 4.29
CA LEU A 96 0.97 -0.09 5.68
C LEU A 96 -0.21 0.71 6.25
N GLU A 97 -1.26 0.03 6.66
CA GLU A 97 -2.45 0.62 7.27
C GLU A 97 -2.25 0.73 8.79
N GLY A 98 -1.80 1.89 9.27
CA GLY A 98 -1.36 2.07 10.66
C GLY A 98 0.12 1.75 10.88
N PRO A 99 0.56 1.48 12.13
CA PRO A 99 -0.25 1.28 13.34
C PRO A 99 -0.62 2.58 14.07
N PHE A 100 -0.12 3.73 13.61
CA PHE A 100 -0.28 5.03 14.28
C PHE A 100 -1.58 5.73 13.87
N ILE A 101 -2.70 5.09 14.17
CA ILE A 101 -4.06 5.52 13.79
C ILE A 101 -4.95 5.70 15.02
N SER A 102 -6.13 6.30 14.84
CA SER A 102 -7.09 6.50 15.92
C SER A 102 -7.82 5.21 16.25
N ALA A 103 -7.70 4.75 17.50
CA ALA A 103 -8.46 3.59 18.00
C ALA A 103 -9.98 3.80 17.89
N ALA A 104 -10.46 5.04 17.98
CA ALA A 104 -11.87 5.39 17.81
C ALA A 104 -12.38 5.22 16.37
N LYS A 105 -11.48 5.15 15.39
CA LYS A 105 -11.78 5.01 13.95
C LYS A 105 -11.09 3.79 13.33
N LYS A 106 -10.80 2.78 14.15
CA LYS A 106 -10.09 1.55 13.74
C LYS A 106 -10.80 0.72 12.66
N GLY A 107 -12.13 0.81 12.57
CA GLY A 107 -12.90 -0.06 11.67
C GLY A 107 -12.63 -1.54 11.97
N MET A 108 -12.20 -2.28 10.94
CA MET A 108 -11.84 -3.70 11.02
C MET A 108 -10.41 -3.97 11.51
N ILE A 109 -9.61 -2.93 11.72
CA ILE A 109 -8.24 -3.09 12.24
C ILE A 109 -8.31 -3.56 13.70
N LEU A 110 -7.61 -4.66 13.97
CA LEU A 110 -7.58 -5.26 15.30
C LEU A 110 -6.84 -4.34 16.30
N PRO A 111 -7.26 -4.30 17.58
CA PRO A 111 -6.65 -3.42 18.58
C PRO A 111 -5.14 -3.63 18.77
N ASP A 112 -4.65 -4.86 18.60
CA ASP A 112 -3.24 -5.25 18.68
C ASP A 112 -2.40 -4.69 17.52
N CYS A 113 -3.03 -4.23 16.44
CA CYS A 113 -2.39 -3.59 15.31
C CYS A 113 -2.31 -2.05 15.45
N ILE A 114 -2.76 -1.51 16.59
CA ILE A 114 -2.81 -0.07 16.85
C ILE A 114 -1.82 0.27 17.95
N SER A 115 -0.99 1.29 17.72
CA SER A 115 0.01 1.71 18.69
C SER A 115 0.14 3.22 18.77
N SER A 116 0.62 3.69 19.91
CA SER A 116 1.05 5.08 20.04
C SER A 116 2.29 5.32 19.15
N PRO A 117 2.47 6.53 18.60
CA PRO A 117 3.61 6.84 17.76
C PRO A 117 4.93 6.59 18.49
N SER A 118 5.76 5.70 17.95
CA SER A 118 7.05 5.31 18.52
C SER A 118 8.12 5.23 17.43
N LEU A 119 9.26 5.88 17.68
CA LEU A 119 10.41 5.80 16.77
C LEU A 119 10.99 4.38 16.71
N GLU A 120 10.87 3.60 17.78
CA GLU A 120 11.31 2.21 17.79
C GLU A 120 10.43 1.35 16.87
N ILE A 121 9.10 1.45 17.03
CA ILE A 121 8.14 0.76 16.16
C ILE A 121 8.34 1.18 14.71
N PHE A 122 8.50 2.48 14.46
CA PHE A 122 8.74 2.98 13.11
C PHE A 122 10.04 2.42 12.50
N LYS A 123 11.13 2.30 13.28
CA LYS A 123 12.36 1.63 12.82
C LYS A 123 12.13 0.16 12.50
N LYS A 124 11.37 -0.58 13.33
CA LYS A 124 11.01 -1.98 13.08
C LYS A 124 10.24 -2.10 11.75
N ILE A 125 9.23 -1.27 11.53
CA ILE A 125 8.47 -1.20 10.28
C ILE A 125 9.39 -1.02 9.07
N LEU A 126 10.31 -0.05 9.14
CA LEU A 126 11.25 0.22 8.04
C LEU A 126 12.20 -0.96 7.79
N ASN A 127 12.63 -1.65 8.85
CA ASN A 127 13.49 -2.84 8.74
C ASN A 127 12.76 -4.00 8.06
N TYR A 128 11.54 -4.32 8.49
CA TYR A 128 10.70 -5.34 7.85
C TYR A 128 10.41 -4.99 6.37
N SER A 129 10.17 -3.71 6.10
CA SER A 129 9.82 -3.22 4.77
C SER A 129 11.00 -3.17 3.78
N LYS A 130 12.26 -3.24 4.25
CA LYS A 130 13.48 -3.24 3.42
C LYS A 130 13.48 -2.19 2.30
N GLY A 131 13.00 -0.97 2.59
CA GLY A 131 12.91 0.14 1.63
C GLY A 131 11.77 0.04 0.60
N LYS A 132 10.85 -0.91 0.77
CA LYS A 132 9.70 -1.17 -0.11
C LYS A 132 8.37 -0.60 0.39
N LEU A 133 8.36 0.06 1.55
CA LEU A 133 7.20 0.85 1.99
C LEU A 133 6.98 2.03 1.04
N ARG A 134 5.76 2.18 0.53
CA ARG A 134 5.37 3.24 -0.41
C ARG A 134 4.34 4.17 0.18
N ILE A 135 3.37 3.62 0.89
CA ILE A 135 2.31 4.38 1.55
C ILE A 135 2.22 3.91 3.00
N MET A 136 2.01 4.84 3.93
CA MET A 136 1.63 4.53 5.30
C MET A 136 0.39 5.36 5.67
N THR A 137 -0.71 4.69 6.02
CA THR A 137 -1.92 5.35 6.53
C THR A 137 -1.71 5.73 8.00
N ILE A 138 -1.97 6.99 8.34
CA ILE A 138 -1.61 7.62 9.61
C ILE A 138 -2.61 8.72 9.98
N ALA A 139 -2.94 8.81 11.27
CA ALA A 139 -3.92 9.78 11.79
C ALA A 139 -3.21 11.01 12.38
N PRO A 140 -3.33 12.22 11.81
CA PRO A 140 -2.47 13.37 12.19
C PRO A 140 -2.75 13.93 13.58
N GLU A 141 -3.93 13.70 14.15
CA GLU A 141 -4.33 14.17 15.49
C GLU A 141 -3.60 13.43 16.62
N ILE A 142 -3.07 12.24 16.35
CA ILE A 142 -2.39 11.44 17.36
C ILE A 142 -1.06 12.09 17.72
N LYS A 143 -0.87 12.40 19.01
CA LYS A 143 0.32 13.07 19.53
C LYS A 143 1.61 12.35 19.09
N GLY A 144 2.45 13.04 18.34
CA GLY A 144 3.71 12.53 17.81
C GLY A 144 3.69 12.23 16.31
N ASN A 145 2.52 12.05 15.70
CA ASN A 145 2.43 11.67 14.29
C ASN A 145 2.92 12.75 13.32
N LEU A 146 2.80 14.04 13.63
CA LEU A 146 3.35 15.09 12.76
C LEU A 146 4.87 14.91 12.51
N LYS A 147 5.62 14.41 13.50
CA LYS A 147 7.05 14.11 13.33
C LYS A 147 7.28 12.87 12.47
N ILE A 148 6.44 11.85 12.63
CA ILE A 148 6.50 10.64 11.80
C ILE A 148 6.16 10.97 10.34
N ILE A 149 5.10 11.75 10.11
CA ILE A 149 4.69 12.25 8.78
C ILE A 149 5.85 12.99 8.10
N GLY A 150 6.49 13.94 8.79
CA GLY A 150 7.65 14.63 8.25
C GLY A 150 8.84 13.70 7.95
N THR A 151 8.97 12.59 8.67
CA THR A 151 10.00 11.57 8.42
C THR A 151 9.66 10.68 7.22
N LEU A 152 8.38 10.32 7.05
CA LEU A 152 7.87 9.61 5.87
C LEU A 152 8.17 10.41 4.61
N LEU A 153 7.82 11.71 4.60
CA LEU A 153 8.10 12.62 3.48
C LEU A 153 9.58 12.66 3.13
N LYS A 154 10.47 12.84 4.11
CA LYS A 154 11.93 12.85 3.91
C LYS A 154 12.48 11.54 3.36
N LYS A 155 11.78 10.43 3.57
CA LYS A 155 12.15 9.09 3.06
C LYS A 155 11.49 8.77 1.71
N GLY A 156 10.69 9.67 1.15
CA GLY A 156 9.93 9.43 -0.09
C GLY A 156 8.78 8.43 0.09
N ILE A 157 8.26 8.30 1.31
CA ILE A 157 7.09 7.46 1.63
C ILE A 157 5.88 8.39 1.74
N VAL A 158 4.79 8.05 1.07
CA VAL A 158 3.55 8.81 1.10
C VAL A 158 2.85 8.60 2.45
N ALA A 159 2.60 9.69 3.17
CA ALA A 159 1.70 9.66 4.32
C ALA A 159 0.26 9.81 3.82
N SER A 160 -0.58 8.80 4.06
CA SER A 160 -2.00 8.83 3.76
C SER A 160 -2.82 9.14 5.01
N PHE A 161 -3.75 10.08 4.91
CA PHE A 161 -4.72 10.34 5.96
C PHE A 161 -5.77 9.23 5.98
N GLY A 162 -5.99 8.60 7.13
CA GLY A 162 -7.02 7.58 7.30
C GLY A 162 -7.13 7.13 8.75
N HIS A 163 -8.23 6.44 9.10
CA HIS A 163 -8.52 6.00 10.46
C HIS A 163 -8.33 7.12 11.50
N SER A 164 -8.86 8.29 11.19
CA SER A 164 -8.63 9.53 11.94
C SER A 164 -9.95 10.14 12.40
N ASN A 165 -9.93 10.72 13.59
CA ASN A 165 -10.99 11.57 14.14
C ASN A 165 -10.51 13.03 14.24
N ALA A 166 -9.56 13.43 13.39
CA ALA A 166 -8.96 14.75 13.39
C ALA A 166 -10.00 15.85 13.14
N SER A 167 -9.85 16.98 13.84
CA SER A 167 -10.52 18.22 13.46
C SER A 167 -10.01 18.75 12.12
N TYR A 168 -10.69 19.76 11.60
CA TYR A 168 -10.22 20.50 10.42
C TYR A 168 -8.80 21.07 10.63
N GLU A 169 -8.55 21.67 11.79
CA GLU A 169 -7.27 22.28 12.15
C GLU A 169 -6.16 21.23 12.29
N GLU A 170 -6.47 20.06 12.84
CA GLU A 170 -5.54 18.93 12.94
C GLU A 170 -5.21 18.35 11.57
N THR A 171 -6.21 18.25 10.69
CA THR A 171 -6.04 17.85 9.28
C THR A 171 -5.10 18.82 8.55
N LEU A 172 -5.30 20.13 8.69
CA LEU A 172 -4.41 21.14 8.12
C LEU A 172 -2.97 21.03 8.63
N LYS A 173 -2.77 20.72 9.92
CA LYS A 173 -1.44 20.47 10.49
C LYS A 173 -0.81 19.22 9.87
N GLY A 174 -1.57 18.16 9.67
CA GLY A 174 -1.14 16.94 8.98
C GLY A 174 -0.69 17.19 7.53
N MET A 175 -1.48 17.93 6.76
CA MET A 175 -1.13 18.32 5.39
C MET A 175 0.15 19.16 5.35
N LYS A 176 0.27 20.16 6.25
CA LYS A 176 1.50 20.97 6.38
C LYS A 176 2.72 20.14 6.77
N ALA A 177 2.53 19.06 7.54
CA ALA A 177 3.61 18.15 7.92
C ALA A 177 4.05 17.21 6.77
N GLY A 178 3.22 17.02 5.74
CA GLY A 178 3.56 16.23 4.56
C GLY A 178 2.54 15.16 4.14
N ILE A 179 1.33 15.13 4.71
CA ILE A 179 0.26 14.27 4.17
C ILE A 179 -0.08 14.72 2.76
N SER A 180 -0.13 13.76 1.82
CA SER A 180 -0.41 14.01 0.41
C SER A 180 -1.37 12.99 -0.22
N HIS A 181 -1.98 12.13 0.59
CA HIS A 181 -2.96 11.13 0.17
C HIS A 181 -4.06 10.99 1.23
N VAL A 182 -5.21 10.44 0.84
CA VAL A 182 -6.33 10.13 1.72
C VAL A 182 -6.86 8.76 1.33
N THR A 183 -7.09 7.91 2.32
CA THR A 183 -7.69 6.58 2.16
C THR A 183 -9.08 6.57 2.80
#